data_AF-A0A9D6SA52-F1
#
_entry.id   AF-A0A9D6SA52-F1
#
_cell.length_a   1.000
_cell.length_b   1.000
_cell.length_c   1.000
_cell.angle_alpha   90.00
_cell.angle_beta   90.00
_cell.angle_gamma   90.00
#
_symmetry.space_group_name_H-M   'P 1'
#
loop_
_entity.id
_entity.type
_entity.pdbx_description
1 polymer ?
#
loop_
_entity_poly.entity_id
_entity_poly.type
_entity_poly.pdbx_seq_one_letter_code
_entity_poly.pdbx_strand_id
1 'polypeptide(L)'
;MSHAKKLTADFLFAVHVIGALVLGVSQFVRMLSTLQGVSLSMFLSFEAFLAINLFLAIRAHKVQPSRVTAQTILSYALWIVLIALDLAAIAVNGTYQWSTNDTVTLVLVGIGVVGTFLVGVSNSRSVNDPIVKAWFAVFFKAMPQLLLAAKIFQFGGAGTPGAAIVSGHCTILTRIGQLIFAIREAGWDRNRVGLVVSETANELSWVVVTIIWLFR
;
A
#
# COMPACT_ATOMS: atom_id res chain seq x y z
N MET A 1 -16.83 -4.43 -22.25
CA MET A 1 -16.44 -3.03 -21.89
C MET A 1 -16.18 -2.22 -23.16
N SER A 2 -16.61 -0.95 -23.23
CA SER A 2 -16.43 -0.11 -24.43
C SER A 2 -14.97 0.28 -24.67
N HIS A 3 -14.62 0.68 -25.90
CA HIS A 3 -13.26 1.09 -26.28
C HIS A 3 -12.74 2.24 -25.41
N ALA A 4 -13.55 3.29 -25.20
CA ALA A 4 -13.19 4.42 -24.35
C ALA A 4 -12.82 3.99 -22.92
N LYS A 5 -13.60 3.09 -22.32
CA LYS A 5 -13.33 2.55 -20.97
C LYS A 5 -12.02 1.76 -20.91
N LYS A 6 -11.67 1.03 -21.97
CA LYS A 6 -10.39 0.32 -22.08
C LYS A 6 -9.22 1.32 -22.11
N LEU A 7 -9.32 2.36 -22.94
CA LEU A 7 -8.29 3.41 -23.02
C LEU A 7 -8.10 4.14 -21.68
N THR A 8 -9.19 4.43 -20.96
CA THR A 8 -9.10 5.04 -19.62
C THR A 8 -8.35 4.13 -18.65
N ALA A 9 -8.65 2.84 -18.62
CA ALA A 9 -7.95 1.90 -17.74
C ALA A 9 -6.45 1.79 -18.10
N ASP A 10 -6.11 1.79 -19.39
CA ASP A 10 -4.72 1.76 -19.87
C ASP A 10 -3.96 3.04 -19.50
N PHE A 11 -4.62 4.19 -19.62
CA PHE A 11 -4.05 5.47 -19.21
C PHE A 11 -3.79 5.51 -17.70
N LEU A 12 -4.76 5.08 -16.87
CA LEU A 12 -4.58 4.98 -15.42
C LEU A 12 -3.42 4.05 -15.06
N PHE A 13 -3.28 2.92 -15.76
CA PHE A 13 -2.16 2.01 -15.57
C PHE A 13 -0.81 2.66 -15.92
N ALA A 14 -0.72 3.33 -17.06
CA ALA A 14 0.51 4.01 -17.48
C ALA A 14 0.93 5.09 -16.48
N VAL A 15 -0.02 5.93 -16.04
CA VAL A 15 0.22 6.96 -15.01
C VAL A 15 0.69 6.32 -13.71
N HIS A 16 0.07 5.20 -13.29
CA HIS A 16 0.47 4.48 -12.08
C HIS A 16 1.90 3.94 -12.18
N VAL A 17 2.27 3.30 -13.29
CA VAL A 17 3.61 2.74 -13.51
C VAL A 17 4.67 3.83 -13.52
N ILE A 18 4.45 4.91 -14.27
CA ILE A 18 5.39 6.03 -14.34
C ILE A 18 5.54 6.66 -12.96
N GLY A 19 4.43 6.94 -12.27
CA GLY A 19 4.46 7.49 -10.91
C GLY A 19 5.20 6.58 -9.93
N ALA A 20 4.93 5.27 -9.97
CA ALA A 20 5.60 4.30 -9.13
C ALA A 20 7.12 4.29 -9.37
N LEU A 21 7.56 4.25 -10.63
CA LEU A 21 8.99 4.26 -10.98
C LEU A 21 9.67 5.55 -10.54
N VAL A 22 9.07 6.72 -10.83
CA VAL A 22 9.64 8.02 -10.44
C VAL A 22 9.80 8.08 -8.92
N LEU A 23 8.79 7.68 -8.15
CA LEU A 23 8.85 7.74 -6.69
C LEU A 23 9.78 6.69 -6.10
N GLY A 24 9.63 5.43 -6.49
CA GLY A 24 10.39 4.32 -5.95
C GLY A 24 11.88 4.44 -6.27
N VAL A 25 12.24 4.78 -7.50
CA VAL A 25 13.66 4.97 -7.86
C VAL A 25 14.25 6.19 -7.16
N SER A 26 13.52 7.31 -7.08
CA SER A 26 14.01 8.50 -6.37
C SER A 26 14.20 8.23 -4.88
N GLN A 27 13.28 7.48 -4.26
CA GLN A 27 13.38 7.07 -2.86
C GLN A 27 14.58 6.15 -2.64
N PHE A 28 14.77 5.14 -3.49
CA PHE A 28 15.91 4.22 -3.45
C PHE A 28 17.23 4.99 -3.54
N VAL A 29 17.39 5.86 -4.54
CA VAL A 29 18.60 6.68 -4.73
C VAL A 29 18.85 7.58 -3.52
N ARG A 30 17.80 8.19 -2.95
CA ARG A 30 17.92 8.98 -1.71
C ARG A 30 18.41 8.12 -0.55
N MET A 31 17.89 6.91 -0.39
CA MET A 31 18.21 5.99 0.70
C MET A 31 19.63 5.43 0.63
N LEU A 32 20.24 5.40 -0.56
CA LEU A 32 21.68 5.13 -0.69
C LEU A 32 22.55 6.22 -0.08
N SER A 33 22.07 7.47 -0.03
CA SER A 33 22.81 8.62 0.51
C SER A 33 22.45 8.96 1.95
N THR A 34 21.18 8.83 2.34
CA THR A 34 20.70 9.15 3.69
C THR A 34 19.47 8.34 4.07
N LEU A 35 19.48 7.81 5.29
CA LEU A 35 18.34 7.11 5.89
C LEU A 35 17.57 7.99 6.88
N GLN A 36 17.78 9.30 6.87
CA GLN A 36 17.07 10.21 7.76
C GLN A 36 15.55 10.12 7.53
N GLY A 37 14.83 9.80 8.59
CA GLY A 37 13.37 9.68 8.59
C GLY A 37 12.84 8.36 8.03
N VAL A 38 13.71 7.41 7.66
CA VAL A 38 13.34 6.06 7.23
C VAL A 38 13.01 5.17 8.44
N SER A 39 12.00 4.31 8.31
CA SER A 39 11.67 3.27 9.27
C SER A 39 11.59 1.92 8.56
N LEU A 40 12.44 0.98 8.96
CA LEU A 40 12.48 -0.37 8.41
C LEU A 40 11.14 -1.08 8.59
N SER A 41 10.51 -0.97 9.76
CA SER A 41 9.22 -1.63 10.00
C SER A 41 8.12 -1.07 9.12
N MET A 42 8.15 0.22 8.78
CA MET A 42 7.17 0.84 7.88
C MET A 42 7.32 0.28 6.46
N PHE A 43 8.55 0.15 5.95
CA PHE A 43 8.81 -0.45 4.63
C PHE A 43 8.47 -1.94 4.61
N LEU A 44 8.81 -2.70 5.66
CA LEU A 44 8.42 -4.13 5.77
C LEU A 44 6.90 -4.30 5.84
N SER A 45 6.20 -3.42 6.56
CA SER A 45 4.74 -3.47 6.62
C SER A 45 4.13 -3.10 5.27
N PHE A 46 4.69 -2.11 4.57
CA PHE A 46 4.25 -1.77 3.22
C PHE A 46 4.46 -2.94 2.25
N GLU A 47 5.60 -3.62 2.32
CA GLU A 47 5.90 -4.81 1.52
C GLU A 47 4.88 -5.94 1.78
N ALA A 48 4.57 -6.22 3.06
CA ALA A 48 3.56 -7.22 3.43
C ALA A 48 2.16 -6.86 2.91
N PHE A 49 1.76 -5.58 2.97
CA PHE A 49 0.52 -5.08 2.37
C PHE A 49 0.48 -5.37 0.85
N LEU A 50 1.56 -5.04 0.13
CA LEU A 50 1.64 -5.26 -1.31
C LEU A 50 1.60 -6.76 -1.66
N ALA A 51 2.29 -7.61 -0.89
CA ALA A 51 2.30 -9.05 -1.09
C ALA A 51 0.91 -9.68 -0.91
N ILE A 52 0.18 -9.26 0.13
CA ILE A 52 -1.20 -9.71 0.36
C ILE A 52 -2.11 -9.28 -0.80
N ASN A 53 -2.02 -8.02 -1.23
CA ASN A 53 -2.83 -7.52 -2.32
C ASN A 53 -2.47 -8.14 -3.66
N LEU A 54 -1.19 -8.41 -3.94
CA LEU A 54 -0.77 -9.18 -5.11
C LEU A 54 -1.40 -10.58 -5.09
N PHE A 55 -1.35 -11.26 -3.93
CA PHE A 55 -1.98 -12.57 -3.78
C PHE A 55 -3.49 -12.53 -4.06
N LEU A 56 -4.20 -11.54 -3.50
CA LEU A 56 -5.63 -11.34 -3.75
C LEU A 56 -5.90 -11.05 -5.24
N ALA A 57 -5.09 -10.21 -5.89
CA ALA A 57 -5.24 -9.90 -7.31
C ALA A 57 -5.01 -11.12 -8.21
N ILE A 58 -4.00 -11.94 -7.92
CA ILE A 58 -3.74 -13.20 -8.63
C ILE A 58 -4.93 -14.15 -8.45
N ARG A 59 -5.48 -14.28 -7.25
CA ARG A 59 -6.66 -15.13 -6.99
C ARG A 59 -7.90 -14.59 -7.70
N ALA A 60 -8.13 -13.28 -7.68
CA ALA A 60 -9.22 -12.63 -8.41
C ALA A 60 -9.14 -12.91 -9.92
N HIS A 61 -7.93 -12.83 -10.50
CA HIS A 61 -7.70 -13.13 -11.90
C HIS A 61 -7.89 -14.61 -12.23
N LYS A 62 -7.49 -15.52 -11.34
CA LYS A 62 -7.75 -16.96 -11.50
C LYS A 62 -9.24 -17.30 -11.43
N VAL A 63 -10.01 -16.61 -10.59
CA VAL A 63 -11.47 -16.80 -10.49
C VAL A 63 -12.17 -16.30 -11.76
N GLN A 64 -11.83 -15.08 -12.19
CA GLN A 64 -12.37 -14.50 -13.40
C GLN A 64 -11.30 -13.62 -14.08
N PRO A 65 -10.66 -14.12 -15.15
CA PRO A 65 -9.63 -13.37 -15.84
C PRO A 65 -10.15 -12.05 -16.40
N SER A 66 -9.36 -10.99 -16.25
CA SER A 66 -9.63 -9.67 -16.81
C SER A 66 -8.31 -8.98 -17.13
N ARG A 67 -8.29 -8.22 -18.23
CA ARG A 67 -7.11 -7.45 -18.64
C ARG A 67 -6.73 -6.43 -17.58
N VAL A 68 -7.72 -5.72 -17.04
CA VAL A 68 -7.49 -4.71 -16.00
C VAL A 68 -7.00 -5.37 -14.70
N THR A 69 -7.50 -6.56 -14.36
CA THR A 69 -6.98 -7.31 -13.21
C THR A 69 -5.50 -7.69 -13.41
N ALA A 70 -5.09 -8.05 -14.63
CA ALA A 70 -3.68 -8.32 -14.95
C ALA A 70 -2.80 -7.06 -14.80
N GLN A 71 -3.30 -5.89 -15.19
CA GLN A 71 -2.62 -4.60 -14.95
C GLN A 71 -2.45 -4.31 -13.46
N THR A 72 -3.46 -4.61 -12.64
CA THR A 72 -3.37 -4.49 -11.19
C THR A 72 -2.32 -5.44 -10.61
N ILE A 73 -2.23 -6.69 -11.09
CA ILE A 73 -1.18 -7.65 -10.71
C ILE A 73 0.21 -7.07 -11.02
N LEU A 74 0.41 -6.58 -12.25
CA LEU A 74 1.68 -5.97 -12.65
C LEU A 74 2.03 -4.75 -11.79
N SER A 75 1.03 -3.94 -11.43
CA SER A 75 1.21 -2.76 -10.58
C SER A 75 1.69 -3.16 -9.19
N TYR A 76 1.08 -4.17 -8.55
CA TYR A 76 1.55 -4.65 -7.26
C TYR A 76 2.93 -5.31 -7.33
N ALA A 77 3.20 -6.11 -8.37
CA ALA A 77 4.50 -6.72 -8.57
C ALA A 77 5.61 -5.67 -8.74
N LEU A 78 5.34 -4.59 -9.50
CA LEU A 78 6.26 -3.47 -9.63
C LEU A 78 6.54 -2.80 -8.28
N TRP A 79 5.49 -2.49 -7.51
CA TRP A 79 5.66 -1.87 -6.19
C TRP A 79 6.44 -2.75 -5.21
N ILE A 80 6.20 -4.07 -5.22
CA ILE A 80 6.99 -5.05 -4.44
C ILE A 80 8.48 -4.94 -4.77
N VAL A 81 8.82 -4.91 -6.06
CA VAL A 81 10.23 -4.78 -6.48
C VAL A 81 10.82 -3.45 -5.99
N LEU A 82 10.09 -2.34 -6.12
CA LEU A 82 10.56 -1.02 -5.70
C LEU A 82 10.77 -0.94 -4.18
N ILE A 83 9.83 -1.45 -3.38
CA ILE A 83 9.94 -1.47 -1.93
C ILE A 83 11.02 -2.45 -1.46
N ALA A 84 11.19 -3.59 -2.15
CA ALA A 84 12.31 -4.49 -1.88
C ALA A 84 13.68 -3.84 -2.16
N LEU A 85 13.79 -3.00 -3.20
CA LEU A 85 15.00 -2.21 -3.45
C LEU A 85 15.24 -1.20 -2.33
N ASP A 86 14.20 -0.50 -1.85
CA ASP A 86 14.32 0.41 -0.69
C ASP A 86 14.79 -0.35 0.56
N LEU A 87 14.22 -1.52 0.84
CA LEU A 87 14.67 -2.38 1.94
C LEU A 87 16.13 -2.82 1.78
N ALA A 88 16.55 -3.16 0.56
CA ALA A 88 17.95 -3.47 0.27
C ALA A 88 18.86 -2.25 0.53
N ALA A 89 18.45 -1.04 0.14
CA ALA A 89 19.17 0.19 0.43
C ALA A 89 19.35 0.42 1.95
N ILE A 90 18.32 0.15 2.77
CA ILE A 90 18.44 0.19 4.24
C ILE A 90 19.52 -0.77 4.72
N ALA A 91 19.48 -2.02 4.23
CA ALA A 91 20.39 -3.06 4.65
C ALA A 91 21.86 -2.76 4.27
N VAL A 92 22.10 -2.16 3.10
CA VAL A 92 23.47 -1.87 2.62
C VAL A 92 24.04 -0.55 3.14
N ASN A 93 23.20 0.44 3.46
CA ASN A 93 23.67 1.78 3.82
C ASN A 93 24.40 1.80 5.19
N GLY A 94 24.25 0.76 6.03
CA GLY A 94 25.08 0.53 7.23
C GLY A 94 24.91 1.54 8.38
N THR A 95 24.34 2.71 8.11
CA THR A 95 24.05 3.76 9.11
C THR A 95 22.69 3.60 9.77
N TYR A 96 21.86 2.65 9.29
CA TYR A 96 20.54 2.43 9.84
C TYR A 96 20.62 1.95 11.29
N GLN A 97 19.82 2.57 12.15
CA GLN A 97 19.61 2.11 13.52
C GLN A 97 18.12 1.91 13.75
N TRP A 98 17.79 0.77 14.38
CA TRP A 98 16.43 0.47 14.78
C TRP A 98 15.92 1.56 15.74
N SER A 99 14.79 2.17 15.41
CA SER A 99 14.26 3.31 16.15
C SER A 99 13.05 2.95 17.00
N THR A 100 12.67 3.84 17.91
CA THR A 100 11.39 3.72 18.65
C THR A 100 10.19 3.66 17.69
N ASN A 101 10.24 4.35 16.54
CA ASN A 101 9.18 4.28 15.55
C ASN A 101 9.04 2.87 14.99
N ASP A 102 10.15 2.14 14.86
CA ASP A 102 10.12 0.78 14.34
C ASP A 102 9.43 -0.17 15.31
N THR A 103 9.78 -0.05 16.60
CA THR A 103 9.13 -0.80 17.69
C THR A 103 7.64 -0.49 17.76
N VAL A 104 7.25 0.79 17.78
CA VAL A 104 5.84 1.19 17.91
C VAL A 104 5.03 0.71 16.71
N THR A 105 5.57 0.85 15.49
CA THR A 105 4.92 0.35 14.28
C THR A 105 4.71 -1.16 14.35
N LEU A 106 5.76 -1.92 14.70
CA LEU A 106 5.68 -3.38 14.77
C LEU A 106 4.68 -3.86 15.83
N VAL A 107 4.63 -3.20 16.98
CA VAL A 107 3.66 -3.51 18.05
C VAL A 107 2.23 -3.23 17.58
N LEU A 108 1.95 -2.06 17.01
CA LEU A 108 0.59 -1.71 16.57
C LEU A 108 0.11 -2.61 15.42
N VAL A 109 0.98 -2.87 14.44
CA VAL A 109 0.69 -3.83 13.37
C VAL A 109 0.48 -5.23 13.94
N GLY A 110 1.32 -5.67 14.87
CA GLY A 110 1.20 -6.95 15.56
C GLY A 110 -0.14 -7.12 16.29
N ILE A 111 -0.55 -6.10 17.05
CA ILE A 111 -1.87 -6.08 17.71
C ILE A 111 -3.00 -6.18 16.68
N GLY A 112 -2.91 -5.42 15.58
CA GLY A 112 -3.89 -5.48 14.50
C GLY A 112 -3.98 -6.85 13.82
N VAL A 113 -2.84 -7.50 13.57
CA VAL A 113 -2.77 -8.86 12.99
C VAL A 113 -3.36 -9.88 13.96
N VAL A 114 -2.96 -9.87 15.24
CA VAL A 114 -3.51 -10.77 16.26
C VAL A 114 -5.01 -10.56 16.42
N GLY A 115 -5.47 -9.31 16.52
CA GLY A 115 -6.89 -8.98 16.61
C GLY A 115 -7.69 -9.47 15.40
N THR A 116 -7.17 -9.25 14.19
CA THR A 116 -7.79 -9.74 12.95
C THR A 116 -7.88 -11.27 12.93
N PHE A 117 -6.83 -11.96 13.38
CA PHE A 117 -6.82 -13.41 13.47
C PHE A 117 -7.88 -13.92 14.46
N LEU A 118 -7.92 -13.35 15.67
CA LEU A 118 -8.89 -13.74 16.71
C LEU A 118 -10.34 -13.50 16.27
N VAL A 119 -10.61 -12.36 15.63
CA VAL A 119 -11.94 -12.07 15.05
C VAL A 119 -12.26 -13.01 13.89
N GLY A 120 -11.27 -13.37 13.06
CA GLY A 120 -11.43 -14.37 12.01
C GLY A 120 -11.84 -15.73 12.58
N VAL A 121 -11.13 -16.21 13.60
CA VAL A 121 -11.42 -17.48 14.28
C VAL A 121 -12.79 -17.45 14.96
N SER A 122 -13.16 -16.37 15.65
CA SER A 122 -14.46 -16.26 16.33
C SER A 122 -15.64 -16.24 15.35
N ASN A 123 -15.41 -15.87 14.09
CA ASN A 123 -16.40 -15.91 13.02
C ASN A 123 -16.28 -17.15 12.12
N SER A 124 -15.55 -18.18 12.55
CA SER A 124 -15.30 -19.43 11.80
C SER A 124 -14.71 -19.18 10.40
N ARG A 125 -13.92 -18.11 10.24
CA ARG A 125 -13.22 -17.78 8.98
C ARG A 125 -11.78 -18.25 9.05
N SER A 126 -11.34 -18.90 7.96
CA SER A 126 -9.93 -19.27 7.80
C SER A 126 -9.06 -18.03 7.56
N VAL A 127 -7.80 -18.08 7.99
CA VAL A 127 -6.72 -17.17 7.55
C VAL A 127 -6.61 -17.08 6.02
N ASN A 128 -7.06 -18.09 5.30
CA ASN A 128 -7.11 -18.07 3.84
C ASN A 128 -8.27 -17.27 3.25
N ASP A 129 -9.26 -16.88 4.05
CA ASP A 129 -10.40 -16.04 3.61
C ASP A 129 -9.89 -14.68 3.10
N PRO A 130 -10.29 -14.26 1.88
CA PRO A 130 -9.87 -13.00 1.31
C PRO A 130 -10.15 -11.77 2.18
N ILE A 131 -11.22 -11.79 2.98
CA ILE A 131 -11.58 -10.67 3.85
C ILE A 131 -10.66 -10.61 5.07
N VAL A 132 -10.28 -11.75 5.64
CA VAL A 132 -9.31 -11.80 6.75
C VAL A 132 -7.96 -11.27 6.27
N LYS A 133 -7.51 -11.69 5.07
CA LYS A 133 -6.30 -11.17 4.43
C LYS A 133 -6.36 -9.67 4.17
N ALA A 134 -7.50 -9.17 3.69
CA ALA A 134 -7.70 -7.74 3.48
C ALA A 134 -7.51 -6.95 4.77
N TRP A 135 -8.03 -7.43 5.91
CA TRP A 135 -7.83 -6.78 7.20
C TRP A 135 -6.38 -6.83 7.70
N PHE A 136 -5.65 -7.93 7.46
CA PHE A 136 -4.20 -7.92 7.68
C PHE A 136 -3.52 -6.81 6.87
N ALA A 137 -3.85 -6.70 5.57
CA ALA A 137 -3.32 -5.66 4.69
C ALA A 137 -3.65 -4.25 5.20
N VAL A 138 -4.88 -4.01 5.69
CA VAL A 138 -5.28 -2.75 6.33
C VAL A 138 -4.31 -2.37 7.45
N PHE A 139 -4.03 -3.29 8.39
CA PHE A 139 -3.13 -2.98 9.50
C PHE A 139 -1.69 -2.76 9.04
N PHE A 140 -1.21 -3.55 8.07
CA PHE A 140 0.12 -3.39 7.49
C PHE A 140 0.33 -2.05 6.77
N LYS A 141 -0.73 -1.38 6.31
CA LYS A 141 -0.60 -0.10 5.59
C LYS A 141 -1.07 1.10 6.40
N ALA A 142 -2.26 1.02 6.98
CA ALA A 142 -2.88 2.12 7.68
C ALA A 142 -2.16 2.47 8.99
N MET A 143 -1.69 1.48 9.76
CA MET A 143 -1.01 1.77 11.04
C MET A 143 0.29 2.56 10.86
N PRO A 144 1.21 2.18 9.95
CA PRO A 144 2.36 3.02 9.59
C PRO A 144 1.99 4.45 9.19
N GLN A 145 0.94 4.62 8.39
CA GLN A 145 0.49 5.94 7.94
C GLN A 145 -0.10 6.77 9.08
N LEU A 146 -0.89 6.17 9.97
CA LEU A 146 -1.42 6.87 11.15
C LEU A 146 -0.31 7.29 12.11
N LEU A 147 0.74 6.47 12.26
CA LEU A 147 1.94 6.86 13.01
C LEU A 147 2.70 8.01 12.35
N LEU A 148 2.82 8.00 11.02
CA LEU A 148 3.36 9.14 10.28
C LEU A 148 2.54 10.40 10.56
N ALA A 149 1.20 10.31 10.54
CA ALA A 149 0.33 11.42 10.85
C ALA A 149 0.55 11.93 12.29
N ALA A 150 0.62 11.04 13.28
CA ALA A 150 0.93 11.40 14.66
C ALA A 150 2.29 12.09 14.81
N LYS A 151 3.30 11.63 14.05
CA LYS A 151 4.63 12.26 14.03
C LYS A 151 4.59 13.67 13.44
N ILE A 152 3.91 13.85 12.31
CA ILE A 152 3.71 15.18 11.71
C ILE A 152 2.98 16.10 12.69
N PHE A 153 1.98 15.59 13.42
CA PHE A 153 1.28 16.36 14.43
C PHE A 153 2.20 16.85 15.56
N GLN A 154 3.15 16.02 15.99
CA GLN A 154 4.07 16.33 17.09
C GLN A 154 5.25 17.20 16.68
N PHE A 155 5.81 16.99 15.48
CA PHE A 155 7.09 17.57 15.07
C PHE A 155 7.01 18.44 13.80
N GLY A 156 5.82 18.61 13.23
CA GLY A 156 5.57 19.40 12.02
C GLY A 156 5.77 18.62 10.71
N GLY A 157 5.13 19.09 9.63
CA GLY A 157 5.15 18.46 8.31
C GLY A 157 6.34 18.78 7.40
N ALA A 158 7.26 19.67 7.83
CA ALA A 158 8.33 20.20 6.99
C ALA A 158 9.29 19.14 6.41
N GLY A 159 9.40 17.98 7.07
CA GLY A 159 10.21 16.85 6.60
C GLY A 159 9.53 15.98 5.51
N THR A 160 8.26 16.22 5.21
CA THR A 160 7.50 15.49 4.19
C THR A 160 7.19 16.40 3.01
N PRO A 161 7.83 16.22 1.85
CA PRO A 161 7.59 17.06 0.69
C PRO A 161 6.13 16.96 0.23
N GLY A 162 5.50 18.09 -0.10
CA GLY A 162 4.12 18.09 -0.62
C GLY A 162 3.95 17.24 -1.88
N ALA A 163 5.00 17.14 -2.71
CA ALA A 163 5.02 16.24 -3.86
C ALA A 163 4.86 14.75 -3.47
N ALA A 164 5.41 14.32 -2.33
CA ALA A 164 5.22 12.95 -1.82
C ALA A 164 3.77 12.72 -1.38
N ILE A 165 3.13 13.72 -0.76
CA ILE A 165 1.71 13.67 -0.37
C ILE A 165 0.81 13.51 -1.60
N VAL A 166 0.95 14.40 -2.58
CA VAL A 166 0.13 14.42 -3.80
C VAL A 166 0.34 13.14 -4.62
N SER A 167 1.58 12.73 -4.79
CA SER A 167 1.90 11.52 -5.55
C SER A 167 1.40 10.24 -4.86
N GLY A 168 1.38 10.21 -3.52
CA GLY A 168 0.70 9.18 -2.74
C GLY A 168 -0.78 9.07 -3.11
N HIS A 169 -1.54 10.17 -3.04
CA HIS A 169 -2.95 10.17 -3.45
C HIS A 169 -3.13 9.74 -4.91
N CYS A 170 -2.35 10.30 -5.83
CA CYS A 170 -2.45 9.95 -7.26
C CYS A 170 -2.23 8.45 -7.50
N THR A 171 -1.23 7.86 -6.86
CA THR A 171 -0.93 6.43 -7.03
C THR A 171 -2.00 5.53 -6.40
N ILE A 172 -2.54 5.89 -5.24
CA ILE A 172 -3.61 5.12 -4.58
C ILE A 172 -4.93 5.25 -5.35
N LEU A 173 -5.34 6.47 -5.70
CA LEU A 173 -6.58 6.73 -6.43
C LEU A 173 -6.58 6.11 -7.83
N THR A 174 -5.45 6.15 -8.54
CA THR A 174 -5.33 5.44 -9.84
C THR A 174 -5.52 3.93 -9.66
N ARG A 175 -4.96 3.34 -8.60
CA ARG A 175 -5.12 1.91 -8.28
C ARG A 175 -6.56 1.55 -7.90
N ILE A 176 -7.21 2.36 -7.07
CA ILE A 176 -8.65 2.21 -6.77
C ILE A 176 -9.48 2.30 -8.05
N GLY A 177 -9.16 3.27 -8.92
CA GLY A 177 -9.77 3.40 -10.24
C GLY A 177 -9.63 2.12 -11.08
N GLN A 178 -8.43 1.56 -11.16
CA GLN A 178 -8.19 0.28 -11.85
C GLN A 178 -9.00 -0.87 -11.23
N LEU A 179 -9.08 -0.96 -9.90
CA LEU A 179 -9.90 -1.97 -9.22
C LEU A 179 -11.39 -1.83 -9.59
N ILE A 180 -11.92 -0.61 -9.64
CA ILE A 180 -13.29 -0.35 -10.08
C ILE A 180 -13.50 -0.82 -11.53
N PHE A 181 -12.55 -0.56 -12.43
CA PHE A 181 -12.63 -1.06 -13.80
C PHE A 181 -12.52 -2.59 -13.88
N ALA A 182 -11.66 -3.21 -13.07
CA ALA A 182 -11.53 -4.67 -12.98
C ALA A 182 -12.84 -5.32 -12.49
N ILE A 183 -13.52 -4.72 -11.51
CA ILE A 183 -14.82 -5.19 -11.01
C ILE A 183 -15.91 -5.01 -12.09
N ARG A 184 -15.89 -3.91 -12.84
CA ARG A 184 -16.84 -3.69 -13.95
C ARG A 184 -16.63 -4.68 -15.09
N GLU A 185 -15.41 -5.17 -15.30
CA GLU A 185 -15.07 -6.13 -16.35
C GLU A 185 -15.33 -7.58 -15.92
N ALA A 186 -14.98 -7.94 -14.69
CA ALA A 186 -14.95 -9.31 -14.19
C ALA A 186 -15.85 -9.56 -12.97
N GLY A 187 -16.77 -8.64 -12.66
CA GLY A 187 -17.72 -8.80 -11.57
C GLY A 187 -17.12 -8.67 -10.17
N TRP A 188 -17.98 -8.88 -9.17
CA TRP A 188 -17.60 -8.90 -7.76
C TRP A 188 -17.26 -10.32 -7.32
N ASP A 189 -16.12 -10.47 -6.65
CA ASP A 189 -15.76 -11.66 -5.90
C ASP A 189 -15.07 -11.27 -4.59
N ARG A 190 -14.95 -12.22 -3.64
CA ARG A 190 -14.38 -11.94 -2.32
C ARG A 190 -12.95 -11.39 -2.38
N ASN A 191 -12.13 -11.76 -3.37
CA ASN A 191 -10.77 -11.23 -3.51
C ASN A 191 -10.78 -9.78 -3.98
N ARG A 192 -11.64 -9.43 -4.95
CA ARG A 192 -11.84 -8.03 -5.38
C ARG A 192 -12.41 -7.16 -4.26
N VAL A 193 -13.35 -7.69 -3.47
CA VAL A 193 -13.83 -7.00 -2.26
C VAL A 193 -12.67 -6.75 -1.29
N GLY A 194 -11.85 -7.77 -1.02
CA GLY A 194 -10.67 -7.62 -0.15
C GLY A 194 -9.67 -6.56 -0.64
N LEU A 195 -9.40 -6.54 -1.95
CA LEU A 195 -8.58 -5.51 -2.58
C LEU A 195 -9.15 -4.11 -2.35
N VAL A 196 -10.44 -3.90 -2.62
CA VAL A 196 -11.09 -2.59 -2.43
C VAL A 196 -11.06 -2.16 -0.98
N VAL A 197 -11.35 -3.06 -0.03
CA VAL A 197 -11.30 -2.76 1.42
C VAL A 197 -9.92 -2.27 1.83
N SER A 198 -8.87 -3.01 1.46
CA SER A 198 -7.50 -2.65 1.85
C SER A 198 -7.01 -1.35 1.21
N GLU A 199 -7.30 -1.12 -0.08
CA GLU A 199 -6.88 0.09 -0.78
C GLU A 199 -7.69 1.32 -0.35
N THR A 200 -8.96 1.13 -0.02
CA THR A 200 -9.78 2.21 0.54
C THR A 200 -9.27 2.62 1.91
N ALA A 201 -8.92 1.65 2.77
CA ALA A 201 -8.31 1.96 4.06
C ALA A 201 -6.97 2.69 3.89
N ASN A 202 -6.12 2.25 2.95
CA ASN A 202 -4.86 2.90 2.58
C ASN A 202 -5.08 4.37 2.18
N GLU A 203 -6.06 4.65 1.32
CA GLU A 203 -6.39 6.03 0.94
C GLU A 203 -6.90 6.84 2.13
N LEU A 204 -7.81 6.29 2.94
CA LEU A 204 -8.37 7.01 4.09
C LEU A 204 -7.31 7.34 5.13
N SER A 205 -6.38 6.43 5.44
CA SER A 205 -5.26 6.74 6.32
C SER A 205 -4.30 7.77 5.71
N TRP A 206 -4.14 7.77 4.39
CA TRP A 206 -3.36 8.81 3.70
C TRP A 206 -4.04 10.18 3.73
N VAL A 207 -5.37 10.24 3.59
CA VAL A 207 -6.17 11.47 3.78
C VAL A 207 -5.95 12.02 5.19
N VAL A 208 -5.92 11.17 6.23
CA VAL A 208 -5.61 11.61 7.60
C VAL A 208 -4.20 12.21 7.70
N VAL A 209 -3.19 11.57 7.09
CA VAL A 209 -1.83 12.12 7.00
C VAL A 209 -1.84 13.50 6.35
N THR A 210 -2.52 13.65 5.22
CA THR A 210 -2.60 14.90 4.46
C THR A 210 -3.29 16.00 5.24
N ILE A 211 -4.42 15.72 5.89
CA ILE A 211 -5.11 16.68 6.74
C ILE A 211 -4.17 17.18 7.83
N ILE A 212 -3.53 16.27 8.56
CA ILE A 212 -2.64 16.67 9.65
C ILE A 212 -1.44 17.48 9.10
N TRP A 213 -0.87 17.08 7.97
CA TRP A 213 0.21 17.80 7.29
C TRP A 213 -0.18 19.23 6.86
N LEU A 214 -1.41 19.44 6.40
CA LEU A 214 -1.88 20.78 5.99
C LEU A 214 -2.03 21.75 7.18
N PHE A 215 -2.30 21.23 8.38
CA PHE A 215 -2.60 22.03 9.56
C PHE A 215 -1.46 22.09 10.59
N ARG A 216 -0.30 21.47 10.32
CA ARG A 216 0.83 21.35 11.26
C ARG A 216 2.20 21.59 10.62
#